data_AF-A0A4Y3NDK5-F1
#
_entry.id   AF-A0A4Y3NDK5-F1
#
_cell.length_a   1.000
_cell.length_b   1.000
_cell.length_c   1.000
_cell.angle_alpha   90.00
_cell.angle_beta   90.00
_cell.angle_gamma   90.00
#
_symmetry.space_group_name_H-M   'P 1'
#
loop_
_entity.id
_entity.type
_entity.pdbx_description
1 polymer ?
#
loop_
_entity_poly.entity_id
_entity_poly.type
_entity_poly.pdbx_seq_one_letter_code
_entity_poly.pdbx_strand_id
1 'polypeptide(L)' 'MATRRIVTLLDDLDGTDAEETVVFSVDGNDYEIDLNSSHTNELRDALRPFIAAARTVKRTRRSRGGTNSLRGTVHR' A
#
# COMPACT_ATOMS: atom_id res chain seq x y z
N MET A 1 19.54 -3.24 34.08
CA MET A 1 19.73 -2.67 32.72
C MET A 1 18.36 -2.27 32.18
N ALA A 2 18.22 -1.11 31.52
CA ALA A 2 16.98 -0.67 30.88
C ALA A 2 17.25 -0.17 29.46
N THR A 3 16.32 -0.42 28.53
CA THR A 3 16.46 -0.08 27.10
C THR A 3 15.28 0.77 26.65
N ARG A 4 15.55 1.82 25.87
CA ARG A 4 14.53 2.65 25.20
C ARG A 4 14.56 2.39 23.70
N ARG A 5 13.41 2.06 23.10
CA ARG A 5 13.23 1.87 21.66
C ARG A 5 12.35 3.02 21.12
N ILE A 6 12.81 3.68 20.06
CA ILE A 6 12.04 4.69 19.32
C ILE A 6 11.73 4.10 17.96
N VAL A 7 10.49 4.26 17.51
CA VAL A 7 10.02 3.84 16.18
C VAL A 7 9.56 5.09 15.47
N THR A 8 10.10 5.32 14.28
CA THR A 8 9.78 6.47 13.42
C THR A 8 9.40 5.93 12.05
N LEU A 9 8.43 6.57 11.41
CA LEU A 9 8.11 6.34 10.00
C LEU A 9 8.98 7.29 9.18
N LEU A 10 9.76 6.75 8.25
CA LEU A 10 10.69 7.52 7.44
C LEU A 10 10.27 7.47 5.97
N ASP A 11 10.50 8.55 5.26
CA ASP A 11 10.29 8.69 3.83
C ASP A 11 11.29 7.79 3.08
N ASP A 12 10.78 6.93 2.22
CA ASP A 12 11.58 5.95 1.47
C ASP A 12 12.52 6.58 0.43
N LEU A 13 12.29 7.85 0.03
CA LEU A 13 13.11 8.54 -0.97
C LEU A 13 14.32 9.24 -0.36
N ASP A 14 14.17 9.88 0.79
CA ASP A 14 15.21 10.73 1.38
C ASP A 14 15.52 10.46 2.86
N GLY A 15 14.74 9.60 3.53
CA GLY A 15 14.91 9.26 4.94
C GLY A 15 14.43 10.34 5.92
N THR A 16 13.70 11.36 5.48
CA THR A 16 13.03 12.34 6.34
C THR A 16 11.81 11.72 7.04
N ASP A 17 11.11 12.46 7.90
CA ASP A 17 9.89 11.94 8.54
C ASP A 17 8.76 11.78 7.51
N ALA A 18 8.21 10.57 7.39
CA ALA A 18 7.06 10.30 6.53
C ALA A 18 5.73 10.57 7.23
N GLU A 19 4.71 10.91 6.44
CA GLU A 19 3.37 11.23 6.91
C GLU A 19 2.32 10.21 6.46
N GLU A 20 2.44 9.66 5.25
CA GLU A 20 1.49 8.67 4.73
C GLU A 20 2.16 7.61 3.85
N THR A 21 1.58 6.40 3.87
CA THR A 21 1.91 5.32 2.94
C THR A 21 1.02 5.42 1.69
N VAL A 22 1.61 5.57 0.52
CA VAL A 22 0.90 5.64 -0.77
C VAL A 22 0.97 4.30 -1.49
N VAL A 23 -0.20 3.79 -1.90
CA VAL A 23 -0.30 2.59 -2.74
C VAL A 23 -0.54 3.00 -4.19
N PHE A 24 0.29 2.49 -5.10
CA PHE A 24 0.15 2.73 -6.54
C PHE A 24 0.49 1.47 -7.34
N SER A 25 0.14 1.44 -8.63
CA SER A 25 0.39 0.28 -9.47
C SER A 25 1.02 0.69 -10.79
N VAL A 26 2.04 -0.06 -11.24
CA VAL A 26 2.71 0.11 -12.55
C VAL A 26 2.84 -1.27 -13.19
N ASP A 27 2.46 -1.38 -14.45
CA ASP A 27 2.49 -2.64 -15.22
C ASP A 27 1.78 -3.83 -14.53
N GLY A 28 0.75 -3.52 -13.74
CA GLY A 28 -0.05 -4.50 -13.01
C GLY A 28 0.57 -5.02 -11.71
N ASN A 29 1.74 -4.50 -11.32
CA ASN A 29 2.34 -4.73 -10.01
C ASN A 29 1.91 -3.63 -9.04
N ASP A 30 1.55 -4.02 -7.82
CA ASP A 30 1.20 -3.10 -6.73
C ASP A 30 2.46 -2.76 -5.92
N TYR A 31 2.63 -1.48 -5.60
CA TYR A 31 3.72 -0.93 -4.82
C TYR A 31 3.17 -0.10 -3.67
N GLU A 32 3.92 -0.06 -2.58
CA GLU A 32 3.67 0.80 -1.42
C GLU A 32 4.93 1.62 -1.17
N ILE A 33 4.78 2.87 -0.76
CA ILE A 33 5.89 3.77 -0.44
C ILE A 33 5.49 4.72 0.69
N ASP A 34 6.34 4.87 1.69
CA ASP A 34 6.16 5.82 2.79
C ASP A 34 6.74 7.17 2.38
N LEU A 35 5.93 8.23 2.43
CA LEU A 35 6.31 9.55 1.93
C LEU A 35 5.90 10.68 2.89
N ASN A 36 6.69 11.75 2.88
CA ASN A 36 6.29 13.03 3.46
C ASN A 36 5.24 13.74 2.57
N SER A 37 4.66 14.81 3.11
CA SER A 37 3.63 15.60 2.41
C SER A 37 4.08 16.14 1.04
N SER A 38 5.35 16.55 0.91
CA SER A 38 5.88 17.13 -0.32
C SER A 38 5.97 16.07 -1.43
N HIS A 39 6.61 14.95 -1.14
CA HIS A 39 6.78 13.85 -2.09
C HIS A 39 5.45 13.18 -2.45
N THR A 40 4.52 13.10 -1.50
CA THR A 40 3.18 12.58 -1.81
C THR A 40 2.46 13.47 -2.83
N ASN A 41 2.55 14.79 -2.69
CA ASN A 41 1.98 15.72 -3.65
C ASN A 41 2.67 15.62 -5.01
N GLU A 42 4.00 15.50 -5.03
CA GLU A 42 4.77 15.30 -6.26
C GLU A 42 4.32 14.05 -7.03
N LEU A 43 4.18 12.92 -6.33
CA LEU A 43 3.69 11.67 -6.93
C LEU A 43 2.28 11.83 -7.52
N ARG A 44 1.36 12.46 -6.76
CA ARG A 44 -0.03 12.70 -7.22
C ARG A 44 -0.07 13.62 -8.43
N ASP A 45 0.75 14.67 -8.44
CA ASP A 45 0.82 15.62 -9.56
C ASP A 45 1.46 15.01 -10.81
N ALA A 46 2.50 14.18 -10.66
CA ALA A 46 3.11 13.44 -11.77
C ALA A 46 2.11 12.48 -12.44
N LEU A 47 1.22 11.85 -11.66
CA LEU A 47 0.20 10.93 -12.17
C LEU A 47 -1.04 11.65 -12.73
N ARG A 48 -1.30 12.89 -12.30
CA ARG A 48 -2.50 13.68 -12.65
C ARG A 48 -2.83 13.72 -14.15
N PRO A 49 -1.91 14.01 -15.09
CA PRO A 49 -2.25 14.05 -16.53
C PRO A 49 -2.67 12.68 -17.08
N PHE A 50 -2.08 11.59 -16.57
CA PHE A 50 -2.43 10.24 -16.99
C PHE A 50 -3.79 9.83 -16.44
N ILE A 51 -4.06 10.14 -15.16
CA ILE A 51 -5.36 9.89 -14.53
C ILE A 51 -6.47 10.64 -15.27
N ALA A 52 -6.23 11.90 -15.66
CA ALA A 52 -7.21 12.72 -16.36
C ALA A 52 -7.59 12.15 -17.75
N ALA A 53 -6.65 11.50 -18.44
CA ALA A 53 -6.89 10.87 -19.74
C ALA A 53 -7.35 9.40 -19.65
N ALA A 54 -7.17 8.77 -18.49
CA ALA A 54 -7.45 7.35 -18.30
C ALA A 54 -8.94 7.07 -18.09
N ARG A 55 -9.33 5.83 -18.37
CA ARG A 55 -10.63 5.27 -17.95
C ARG A 55 -10.46 4.42 -16.70
N THR A 56 -11.42 4.49 -15.78
CA THR A 56 -11.45 3.58 -14.64
C THR A 56 -11.71 2.15 -15.12
N VAL A 57 -10.76 1.25 -14.88
CA VAL A 57 -10.97 -0.18 -15.04
C VAL A 57 -11.57 -0.71 -13.73
N LYS A 58 -12.76 -1.31 -13.78
CA LYS A 58 -13.32 -2.01 -12.61
C LYS A 58 -12.35 -3.13 -12.23
N ARG A 59 -11.64 -2.97 -11.12
CA ARG A 59 -10.87 -4.05 -10.51
C ARG A 59 -11.89 -5.11 -10.08
N THR A 60 -12.04 -6.18 -10.88
CA THR A 60 -12.73 -7.38 -10.42
C THR A 60 -11.92 -7.85 -9.23
N ARG A 61 -12.44 -7.64 -8.02
CA ARG A 61 -11.84 -8.20 -6.82
C ARG A 61 -11.80 -9.70 -7.07
N ARG A 62 -10.62 -10.25 -7.41
CA ARG A 62 -10.39 -11.68 -7.30
C ARG A 62 -10.66 -11.95 -5.82
N SER A 63 -11.82 -12.51 -5.53
CA SER A 63 -12.13 -13.01 -4.21
C SER A 63 -10.97 -13.94 -3.87
N ARG A 64 -10.09 -13.50 -2.96
CA ARG A 64 -9.12 -14.40 -2.34
C ARG A 64 -9.99 -15.44 -1.69
N GLY A 65 -10.17 -16.57 -2.37
CA GLY A 65 -11.02 -17.67 -1.94
C GLY A 65 -10.63 -18.00 -0.51
N GLY A 66 -11.49 -17.63 0.42
CA GLY A 66 -11.28 -17.89 1.84
C GLY A 66 -11.17 -19.39 2.02
N THR A 67 -9.97 -19.83 2.36
CA THR A 67 -9.76 -21.09 3.06
C THR A 67 -10.52 -21.01 4.38
N ASN A 68 -11.78 -21.43 4.37
CA ASN A 68 -12.50 -21.78 5.59
C ASN A 68 -13.34 -23.04 5.37
N SER A 69 -12.66 -24.18 5.32
CA SER A 69 -13.26 -25.47 5.62
C SER A 69 -12.59 -26.06 6.86
N LEU A 70 -12.66 -25.34 7.98
CA LEU A 70 -12.69 -25.95 9.30
C LEU A 70 -14.06 -26.61 9.47
N ARG A 71 -14.23 -27.81 8.91
CA ARG A 71 -15.36 -28.69 9.24
C ARG A 71 -14.80 -29.89 9.99
N GLY A 72 -14.74 -29.75 11.31
CA GLY A 72 -14.51 -30.85 12.22
C GLY A 72 -15.47 -32.00 11.87
N THR A 73 -14.89 -33.14 11.51
CA THR A 73 -15.62 -34.39 11.37
C THR A 73 -15.11 -35.30 12.47
N VAL A 74 -15.89 -35.35 13.54
CA VAL A 74 -15.82 -36.35 14.61
C VAL A 74 -15.66 -37.72 13.96
N HIS A 75 -14.55 -38.41 14.22
CA HIS A 75 -14.46 -39.85 13.98
C HIS A 75 -14.45 -40.57 15.33
N ARG A 76 -15.27 -41.62 15.35
CA ARG A 76 -15.47 -42.64 16.37
C ARG A 76 -14.17 -43.19 16.93
#